data_AF-A0A9D5ZHB6-F1
#
_entry.id   AF-A0A9D5ZHB6-F1
#
_cell.length_a   1.000
_cell.length_b   1.000
_cell.length_c   1.000
_cell.angle_alpha   90.00
_cell.angle_beta   90.00
_cell.angle_gamma   90.00
#
_symmetry.space_group_name_H-M   'P 1'
#
loop_
_entity.id
_entity.type
_entity.pdbx_description
1 polymer ?
#
loop_
_entity_poly.entity_id
_entity_poly.type
_entity_poly.pdbx_seq_one_letter_code
_entity_poly.pdbx_strand_id
1 'polypeptide(L)' 'MEQSIREAINKIAEDPERTDLDIRPLSGQPGYRLRVGGWRILYVLEETGLTVKVVASRGSAYKA' A
#
# COMPACT_ATOMS: atom_id res chain seq x y z
N MET A 1 4.36 19.26 -0.53
CA MET A 1 3.37 18.80 0.48
C MET A 1 3.55 17.32 0.67
N GLU A 2 3.66 16.86 1.90
CA GLU A 2 3.82 15.44 2.24
C GLU A 2 2.45 14.76 2.11
N GLN A 3 2.33 13.75 1.23
CA GLN A 3 1.08 12.99 1.11
C GLN A 3 0.94 12.08 2.34
N SER A 4 -0.20 12.13 3.02
CA SER A 4 -0.46 11.22 4.14
C SER A 4 -0.75 9.80 3.65
N ILE A 5 -0.48 8.81 4.50
CA ILE A 5 -0.85 7.40 4.23
C ILE A 5 -2.36 7.28 3.95
N ARG A 6 -3.19 8.01 4.69
CA ARG A 6 -4.66 7.99 4.54
C ARG A 6 -5.08 8.48 3.16
N GLU A 7 -4.54 9.61 2.69
CA GLU A 7 -4.85 10.12 1.35
C GLU A 7 -4.39 9.16 0.25
N ALA A 8 -3.22 8.54 0.42
CA ALA A 8 -2.72 7.57 -0.54
C ALA A 8 -3.64 6.34 -0.65
N ILE A 9 -4.13 5.83 0.49
CA ILE A 9 -5.08 4.71 0.52
C ILE A 9 -6.44 5.11 -0.06
N ASN A 10 -6.99 6.26 0.31
CA ASN A 10 -8.29 6.72 -0.23
C ASN A 10 -8.27 6.77 -1.75
N LYS A 11 -7.22 7.34 -2.33
CA LYS A 11 -7.08 7.39 -3.77
C LYS A 11 -6.93 5.99 -4.43
N ILE A 12 -6.39 4.98 -3.74
CA ILE A 12 -6.42 3.58 -4.23
C ILE A 12 -7.83 3.00 -4.14
N ALA A 13 -8.59 3.31 -3.08
CA ALA A 13 -9.96 2.87 -2.96
C ALA A 13 -10.88 3.50 -4.02
N GLU A 14 -10.60 4.74 -4.43
CA GLU A 14 -11.29 5.44 -5.52
C GLU A 14 -10.95 4.86 -6.90
N ASP A 15 -9.67 4.58 -7.15
CA ASP A 15 -9.19 3.98 -8.40
C ASP A 15 -8.11 2.91 -8.10
N PRO A 16 -8.48 1.63 -8.09
CA PRO A 16 -7.54 0.54 -7.83
C PRO A 16 -6.50 0.32 -8.95
N GLU A 17 -6.78 0.74 -10.19
CA GLU A 17 -5.92 0.53 -11.36
C GLU A 17 -4.98 1.70 -11.66
N ARG A 18 -5.06 2.75 -10.85
CA ARG A 18 -4.21 3.93 -10.93
C ARG A 18 -2.72 3.61 -11.02
N THR A 19 -2.01 4.44 -11.77
CA THR A 19 -0.58 4.26 -12.04
C THR A 19 0.29 5.41 -11.53
N ASP A 20 -0.32 6.41 -10.89
CA ASP A 20 0.36 7.63 -10.40
C ASP A 20 1.01 7.45 -9.00
N LEU A 21 0.80 6.32 -8.32
CA LEU A 21 1.48 5.97 -7.07
C LEU A 21 2.58 4.92 -7.25
N ASP A 22 3.50 4.90 -6.29
CA ASP A 22 4.51 3.85 -6.18
C ASP A 22 3.93 2.56 -5.58
N ILE A 23 3.12 1.90 -6.40
CA ILE A 23 2.50 0.61 -6.12
C ILE A 23 3.28 -0.47 -6.89
N ARG A 24 3.63 -1.56 -6.21
CA ARG A 24 4.25 -2.74 -6.82
C ARG A 24 3.59 -4.01 -6.32
N PRO A 25 3.35 -5.02 -7.17
CA PRO A 25 2.88 -6.33 -6.70
C PRO A 25 3.90 -6.95 -5.75
N LEU A 26 3.41 -7.74 -4.79
CA LEU A 26 4.27 -8.53 -3.92
C LEU A 26 4.82 -9.74 -4.65
N SER A 27 6.06 -10.10 -4.35
CA SER A 27 6.69 -11.30 -4.89
C SER A 27 6.28 -12.51 -4.04
N GLY A 28 5.78 -13.57 -4.68
CA GLY A 28 5.49 -14.85 -4.03
C GLY A 28 4.23 -14.88 -3.16
N GLN A 29 3.44 -13.79 -3.12
CA GLN A 29 2.16 -13.74 -2.39
C GLN A 29 1.19 -12.75 -3.04
N PRO A 30 -0.13 -12.93 -2.85
CA PRO A 30 -1.13 -11.97 -3.32
C PRO A 30 -0.97 -10.59 -2.67
N GLY A 31 -1.34 -9.56 -3.42
CA GLY A 31 -1.40 -8.18 -2.93
C GLY A 31 -0.25 -7.30 -3.43
N TYR A 32 -0.19 -6.12 -2.83
CA TYR A 32 0.58 -5.00 -3.33
C TYR A 32 1.31 -4.28 -2.21
N ARG A 33 2.40 -3.61 -2.57
CA ARG A 33 3.15 -2.69 -1.72
C ARG A 33 3.01 -1.28 -2.26
N LEU A 34 2.46 -0.39 -1.44
CA LEU A 34 2.51 1.05 -1.64
C LEU A 34 3.67 1.67 -0.85
N ARG A 35 4.43 2.57 -1.49
CA ARG A 35 5.42 3.43 -0.81
C ARG A 35 4.90 4.86 -0.68
N VAL A 36 4.84 5.34 0.57
CA VAL A 36 4.52 6.74 0.90
C VAL A 36 5.67 7.31 1.73
N GLY A 37 6.57 8.06 1.09
CA GLY A 37 7.80 8.53 1.73
C GLY A 37 8.63 7.38 2.32
N GLY A 38 8.83 7.41 3.64
CA GLY A 38 9.56 6.37 4.39
C GLY A 38 8.76 5.10 4.71
N TRP A 39 7.45 5.11 4.47
CA TRP A 39 6.52 4.05 4.86
C TRP A 39 6.28 3.04 3.74
N ARG A 40 6.04 1.80 4.15
CA ARG A 40 5.61 0.68 3.30
C ARG A 40 4.27 0.19 3.81
N ILE A 41 3.30 0.15 2.92
CA ILE A 41 1.96 -0.35 3.20
C ILE A 41 1.77 -1.59 2.36
N LEU A 42 1.49 -2.72 3.00
CA LEU A 42 1.08 -3.95 2.33
C LEU A 42 -0.43 -4.04 2.37
N TYR A 43 -1.06 -4.22 1.21
CA TYR A 43 -2.51 -4.32 1.11
C TYR A 43 -2.92 -5.34 0.06
N VAL A 44 -4.16 -5.81 0.17
CA VAL A 44 -4.82 -6.69 -0.78
C VAL A 44 -6.10 -6.01 -1.24
N LEU A 45 -6.40 -6.11 -2.53
CA LEU A 45 -7.70 -5.74 -3.08
C LEU A 45 -8.59 -6.97 -3.03
N GLU A 46 -9.74 -6.82 -2.38
CA GLU A 46 -10.80 -7.82 -2.26
C GLU A 46 -12.02 -7.33 -3.07
N GLU A 47 -13.00 -8.19 -3.32
CA GLU A 47 -14.19 -7.82 -4.11
C GLU A 47 -14.96 -6.62 -3.55
N THR A 48 -14.93 -6.43 -2.23
CA THR A 48 -15.69 -5.38 -1.53
C THR A 48 -14.83 -4.21 -1.04
N GLY A 49 -13.52 -4.21 -1.34
CA GLY A 49 -12.66 -3.10 -0.98
C GLY A 49 -11.20 -3.46 -0.77
N LEU A 50 -10.51 -2.62 0.01
CA LEU A 50 -9.08 -2.74 0.26
C LEU A 50 -8.81 -3.14 1.71
N THR A 51 -8.03 -4.22 1.90
CA THR A 51 -7.56 -4.63 3.22
C THR A 51 -6.09 -4.30 3.40
N VAL A 52 -5.77 -3.45 4.37
CA VAL A 52 -4.39 -3.17 4.78
C VAL A 52 -3.90 -4.27 5.71
N LYS A 53 -2.79 -4.93 5.38
CA LYS A 53 -2.18 -5.98 6.18
C LYS A 53 -1.07 -5.45 7.08
N VAL A 54 -0.25 -4.53 6.58
CA VAL A 54 0.90 -3.98 7.30
C VAL A 54 1.09 -2.50 6.98
N VAL A 55 1.40 -1.70 7.99
CA VAL A 55 1.93 -0.34 7.85
C VAL A 55 3.22 -0.26 8.65
N ALA A 56 4.36 -0.11 7.98
CA ALA A 56 5.64 -0.10 8.65
C ALA A 56 6.64 0.84 8.00
N SER A 57 7.54 1.40 8.81
CA SER A 57 8.71 2.11 8.30
C SER A 57 9.70 1.12 7.66
N ARG A 58 10.62 1.63 6.85
CA ARG A 58 11.62 0.84 6.10
C ARG A 58 12.30 -0.29 6.88
N GLY A 59 12.52 -0.11 8.19
CA GLY A 59 13.23 -1.07 9.05
C GLY A 59 12.35 -2.06 9.83
N SER A 60 11.02 -1.86 9.88
CA SER A 60 10.13 -2.65 10.75
C SER A 60 9.20 -3.60 9.99
N ALA A 61 9.12 -3.51 8.65
CA ALA A 61 8.23 -4.35 7.85
C ALA A 61 8.64 -5.83 7.76
N TYR A 62 9.85 -6.18 8.23
CA TYR A 62 10.47 -7.50 8.07
C TYR A 62 10.97 -8.12 9.39
N LYS A 63 10.49 -7.65 10.55
CA LYS A 63 10.85 -8.33 11.81
C LYS A 63 9.91 -9.52 12.03
N ALA A 64 10.51 -10.71 11.97
CA ALA A 64 9.92 -12.02 12.24
C ALA A 64 9.34 -12.13 13.66
#